data_AF-F5H190-F1
#
_entry.id   AF-F5H190-F1
#
_cell.length_a   1.000
_cell.length_b   1.000
_cell.length_c   1.000
_cell.angle_alpha   90.00
_cell.angle_beta   90.00
_cell.angle_gamma   90.00
#
_symmetry.space_group_name_H-M   'P 1'
#
loop_
_entity.id
_entity.type
_entity.pdbx_description
1 polymer ?
#
loop_
_entity_poly.entity_id
_entity_poly.type
_entity_poly.pdbx_seq_one_letter_code
_entity_poly.pdbx_strand_id
1 'polypeptide(L)'
;MALVRGGWLWRQSSILRRWKRNWFALWLDGTLGYYHDETAQDEEDRVLIHFNVRDIKIGPECHDVQPPEGRSRDGLLTVNLREG
;
A
#
# COMPACT_ATOMS: atom_id res chain seq x y z
N MET A 1 -2.69 -8.85 17.47
CA MET A 1 -2.23 -7.52 17.01
C MET A 1 -3.42 -6.58 17.04
N ALA A 2 -3.22 -5.31 17.39
CA ALA A 2 -4.31 -4.33 17.39
C ALA A 2 -4.23 -3.47 16.12
N LEU A 3 -5.37 -3.39 15.42
CA LEU A 3 -5.52 -2.68 14.16
C LEU A 3 -5.62 -1.17 14.44
N VAL A 4 -4.82 -0.37 13.73
CA VAL A 4 -4.94 1.10 13.72
C VAL A 4 -5.97 1.51 12.69
N ARG A 5 -5.82 1.00 11.46
CA ARG A 5 -6.72 1.30 10.35
C ARG A 5 -6.68 0.18 9.32
N GLY A 6 -7.84 -0.15 8.77
CA GLY A 6 -7.98 -1.06 7.65
C GLY A 6 -8.73 -0.41 6.48
N GLY A 7 -8.44 -0.83 5.26
CA GLY A 7 -9.13 -0.32 4.08
C GLY A 7 -8.74 -1.01 2.78
N TRP A 8 -9.67 -1.00 1.83
CA TRP A 8 -9.41 -1.46 0.47
C TRP A 8 -8.62 -0.41 -0.32
N LEU A 9 -7.50 -0.81 -0.90
CA LEU A 9 -6.74 0.01 -1.84
C LEU A 9 -6.42 -0.77 -3.11
N TRP A 10 -6.16 -0.03 -4.18
CA TRP A 10 -5.52 -0.59 -5.36
C TRP A 10 -4.01 -0.62 -5.12
N ARG A 11 -3.39 -1.77 -5.35
CA ARG A 11 -1.94 -2.00 -5.27
C ARG A 11 -1.42 -2.39 -6.64
N GLN A 12 -0.30 -1.80 -7.04
CA GLN A 12 0.39 -2.20 -8.25
C GLN A 12 1.36 -3.36 -7.92
N SER A 13 1.26 -4.49 -8.62
CA SER A 13 2.16 -5.62 -8.41
C SER A 13 3.59 -5.28 -8.86
N SER A 14 4.59 -5.81 -8.14
CA SER A 14 6.01 -5.50 -8.38
C SER A 14 6.52 -6.07 -9.71
N ILE A 15 6.07 -7.27 -10.08
CA ILE A 15 6.54 -7.98 -11.30
C ILE A 15 5.72 -7.56 -12.53
N LEU A 16 4.40 -7.79 -12.51
CA LEU A 16 3.54 -7.59 -13.68
C LEU A 16 3.02 -6.16 -13.83
N ARG A 17 3.27 -5.28 -12.85
CA ARG A 17 2.80 -3.88 -12.83
C ARG A 17 1.28 -3.73 -13.02
N ARG A 18 0.51 -4.74 -12.60
CA ARG A 18 -0.96 -4.73 -12.68
C ARG A 18 -1.56 -4.22 -11.38
N TRP A 19 -2.64 -3.46 -11.48
CA TRP A 19 -3.43 -3.04 -10.34
C TRP A 19 -4.30 -4.19 -9.84
N LYS A 20 -4.19 -4.50 -8.54
CA LYS A 20 -5.02 -5.46 -7.82
C LYS A 20 -5.67 -4.78 -6.63
N ARG A 21 -6.86 -5.21 -6.26
CA ARG A 21 -7.53 -4.72 -5.06
C ARG A 21 -7.08 -5.60 -3.89
N ASN A 22 -6.50 -4.98 -2.85
CA ASN A 22 -6.06 -5.66 -1.64
C ASN A 22 -6.64 -4.95 -0.41
N TRP A 23 -6.87 -5.70 0.66
CA TRP A 23 -7.14 -5.13 1.97
C TRP A 23 -5.83 -4.77 2.64
N PHE A 24 -5.66 -3.50 3.01
CA PHE A 24 -4.48 -3.05 3.76
C PHE A 24 -4.84 -2.90 5.23
N ALA A 25 -3.96 -3.35 6.11
CA ALA A 25 -4.09 -3.20 7.55
C ALA A 25 -2.80 -2.57 8.13
N LEU A 26 -2.95 -1.40 8.74
CA LEU A 26 -1.91 -0.76 9.54
C LEU A 26 -2.06 -1.23 11.00
N TRP A 27 -0.99 -1.79 11.54
CA TRP A 27 -0.96 -2.37 12.87
C TRP A 27 -0.24 -1.46 13.88
N LEU A 28 -0.60 -1.57 15.16
CA LEU A 28 0.01 -0.75 16.23
C LEU A 28 1.51 -1.00 16.42
N ASP A 29 2.04 -2.13 15.97
CA ASP A 29 3.48 -2.43 15.98
C ASP A 29 4.27 -1.69 14.88
N GLY A 30 3.58 -0.91 14.05
CA GLY A 30 4.20 -0.15 12.97
C GLY A 30 4.37 -0.92 11.67
N THR A 31 3.75 -2.08 11.52
CA THR A 31 3.72 -2.83 10.25
C THR A 31 2.49 -2.51 9.41
N LEU A 32 2.66 -2.52 8.10
CA LEU A 32 1.57 -2.44 7.11
C LEU A 32 1.55 -3.74 6.33
N GLY A 33 0.53 -4.57 6.59
CA GLY A 33 0.27 -5.79 5.83
C GLY A 33 -0.77 -5.55 4.75
N TYR A 34 -0.72 -6.34 3.68
CA TYR A 34 -1.80 -6.39 2.70
C TYR A 34 -2.21 -7.83 2.40
N TYR A 35 -3.52 -8.03 2.26
CA TYR A 35 -4.18 -9.33 2.28
C TYR A 35 -5.09 -9.47 1.05
N HIS A 36 -5.52 -10.70 0.79
CA HIS A 36 -6.54 -10.96 -0.22
C HIS A 36 -7.86 -10.26 0.11
N ASP A 37 -8.27 -10.30 1.40
CA ASP A 37 -9.52 -9.73 1.88
C ASP A 37 -9.45 -9.20 3.33
N GLU A 38 -10.58 -8.69 3.80
CA GLU A 38 -10.72 -8.07 5.13
C GLU A 38 -10.67 -9.04 6.31
N THR A 39 -10.65 -10.35 6.06
CA THR A 39 -10.44 -11.35 7.13
C THR A 39 -9.02 -11.30 7.69
N ALA A 40 -8.08 -10.72 6.92
CA ALA A 40 -6.66 -10.63 7.23
C ALA A 40 -6.01 -12.00 7.55
N GLN A 41 -6.52 -13.08 6.93
CA GLN A 41 -5.99 -14.44 7.10
C GLN A 41 -4.92 -14.80 6.05
N ASP A 42 -5.10 -14.34 4.81
CA ASP A 42 -4.21 -14.62 3.69
C ASP A 42 -3.33 -13.39 3.39
N GLU A 43 -2.19 -13.31 4.07
CA GLU A 43 -1.23 -12.22 3.92
C GLU A 43 -0.42 -12.40 2.63
N GLU A 44 -0.49 -11.42 1.71
CA GLU A 44 0.37 -11.41 0.54
C GLU A 44 1.79 -10.96 0.91
N ASP A 45 1.92 -9.92 1.73
CA ASP A 45 3.20 -9.41 2.23
C ASP A 45 2.99 -8.41 3.38
N ARG A 46 4.08 -8.05 4.05
CA ARG A 46 4.11 -7.09 5.15
C ARG A 46 5.40 -6.29 5.17
N VAL A 47 5.26 -4.98 5.35
CA VAL A 47 6.38 -4.05 5.46
C VAL A 47 6.42 -3.35 6.81
N LEU A 48 7.62 -3.13 7.34
CA LEU A 48 7.83 -2.23 8.48
C LEU A 48 7.73 -0.78 7.97
N ILE A 49 6.80 -0.01 8.55
CA ILE A 49 6.60 1.42 8.24
C ILE A 49 7.28 2.28 9.30
N HIS A 50 7.21 1.87 10.58
CA HIS A 50 7.75 2.66 11.68
C HIS A 50 9.25 2.91 11.52
N PHE A 51 9.63 4.19 11.50
CA PHE A 51 10.97 4.71 11.20
C PHE A 51 11.58 4.31 9.84
N ASN A 52 10.88 3.49 9.05
CA ASN A 52 11.37 2.98 7.79
C ASN A 52 10.78 3.71 6.58
N VAL A 53 9.79 4.59 6.74
CA VAL A 53 9.35 5.47 5.64
C VAL A 53 10.39 6.57 5.40
N ARG A 54 10.84 6.69 4.15
CA ARG A 54 11.68 7.78 3.64
C ARG A 54 10.80 8.97 3.25
N ASP A 55 9.79 8.72 2.42
CA ASP A 55 8.83 9.72 1.96
C ASP A 55 7.51 9.06 1.54
N ILE A 56 6.45 9.88 1.50
CA ILE A 56 5.14 9.52 0.96
C ILE A 56 4.81 10.54 -0.12
N LYS A 57 4.47 10.06 -1.31
CA LYS A 57 4.03 10.89 -2.44
C LYS A 57 2.55 10.66 -2.67
N ILE A 58 1.83 11.73 -3.00
CA ILE A 58 0.40 11.67 -3.31
C ILE A 58 0.08 12.32 -4.65
N GLY A 59 -0.93 11.77 -5.33
CA GLY A 59 -1.52 12.41 -6.48
C GLY A 59 -0.50 12.71 -7.60
N PRO A 60 -0.39 13.98 -8.04
CA PRO A 60 0.58 14.41 -9.06
C PRO A 60 2.05 14.11 -8.75
N GLU A 61 2.43 13.96 -7.47
CA GLU A 61 3.81 13.66 -7.05
C GLU A 61 4.23 12.23 -7.41
N CYS A 62 3.28 11.34 -7.70
CA CYS A 62 3.51 9.96 -8.14
C CYS A 62 3.85 9.91 -9.65
N HIS A 63 4.97 10.50 -10.06
CA HIS A 63 5.36 10.66 -11.46
C HIS A 63 5.54 9.34 -12.22
N ASP A 64 6.10 8.31 -11.56
CA ASP A 64 6.47 7.04 -12.19
C ASP A 64 5.35 5.99 -12.19
N VAL A 65 4.13 6.38 -11.76
CA VAL A 65 2.99 5.49 -11.60
C VAL A 65 1.80 6.00 -12.41
N GLN A 66 1.19 5.09 -13.18
CA GLN A 66 -0.07 5.36 -13.87
C GLN A 66 -1.24 4.81 -13.06
N PRO A 67 -2.32 5.57 -12.85
CA PRO A 67 -3.48 5.09 -12.11
C PRO A 67 -4.14 3.90 -12.81
N PRO A 68 -4.93 3.09 -12.07
CA PRO A 68 -5.80 2.09 -12.69
C PRO A 68 -6.74 2.74 -13.71
N GLU A 69 -7.18 1.96 -14.70
CA GLU A 69 -8.13 2.43 -15.71
C GLU A 69 -9.38 3.05 -15.06
N GLY A 70 -9.80 4.22 -15.54
CA GLY A 70 -10.94 4.96 -15.00
C GLY A 70 -10.72 5.63 -13.64
N ARG A 71 -9.49 5.68 -13.11
CA ARG A 71 -9.16 6.37 -11.84
C ARG A 71 -8.34 7.64 -12.08
N SER A 72 -8.61 8.68 -11.27
CA SER A 72 -7.83 9.92 -11.29
C SER A 72 -6.42 9.68 -10.74
N ARG A 73 -5.45 10.45 -11.24
CA ARG A 73 -4.11 10.55 -10.67
C ARG A 73 -4.15 11.02 -9.22
N ASP A 74 -5.12 11.85 -8.83
CA ASP A 74 -5.24 12.40 -7.46
C ASP A 74 -5.44 11.31 -6.40
N GLY A 75 -5.90 10.13 -6.80
CA GLY A 75 -6.04 8.97 -5.92
C GLY A 75 -4.78 8.12 -5.75
N LEU A 76 -3.65 8.50 -6.35
CA LEU A 76 -2.38 7.78 -6.20
C LEU A 76 -1.71 8.07 -4.86
N LEU A 77 -1.03 7.05 -4.35
CA LEU A 77 -0.17 7.10 -3.17
C LEU A 77 1.06 6.24 -3.46
N THR A 78 2.25 6.70 -3.11
CA THR A 78 3.46 5.88 -3.06
C THR A 78 4.12 6.05 -1.71
N VAL A 79 4.41 4.93 -1.04
CA VAL A 79 5.15 4.91 0.22
C VAL A 79 6.55 4.40 -0.10
N ASN A 80 7.54 5.28 -0.02
CA ASN A 80 8.94 4.94 -0.26
C ASN A 80 9.60 4.60 1.07
N LEU A 81 10.14 3.39 1.17
CA LEU A 81 10.87 2.95 2.35
C LEU A 81 12.34 3.40 2.25
N ARG A 82 12.98 3.61 3.40
CA ARG A 82 14.44 3.67 3.49
C ARG A 82 14.93 2.30 3.03
N GLU A 83 15.87 2.30 2.10
CA GLU A 83 16.50 1.06 1.63
C GLU A 83 16.92 0.19 2.82
N GLY A 84 16.69 -1.12 2.69
CA GLY A 84 17.40 -2.13 3.45
C GLY A 84 18.72 -2.44 2.76
#